data_AF-A0A7V3ZVD6-F1
#
_entry.id   AF-A0A7V3ZVD6-F1
#
_cell.length_a   1.000
_cell.length_b   1.000
_cell.length_c   1.000
_cell.angle_alpha   90.00
_cell.angle_beta   90.00
_cell.angle_gamma   90.00
#
_symmetry.space_group_name_H-M   'P 1'
#
loop_
_entity.id
_entity.type
_entity.pdbx_description
1 polymer ?
#
loop_
_entity_poly.entity_id
_entity_poly.type
_entity_poly.pdbx_seq_one_letter_code
_entity_poly.pdbx_strand_id
1 'polypeptide(L)'
;MNFSKVIGNLLKELRKERGLTLKNIAYYCKKNISYLSKLEKGKIKEPSINLILNYLRALHIPFSKFFSQIDELEFKRLFAKEKKDKRLKKYLLGIRYQKKPVINYPQYLAKKIENLLLSFNIPKDLIKKYGKYSEKIFEALSEGKDIEKMKVEGLDVDKMAMIKKLTEKAYKREIKRKRQVKPITDEKLKKMAEGYEKYQKERLLIEEQAKQLLFNKGIKVVELKDYLNQIRKYHSLKRKKKIKKILKWEETIEKSSLDKEIIKNLKAIVDQVIK
;
A
#
# COMPACT_ATOMS: atom_id res chain seq x y z
N MET A 1 -15.58 -1.20 7.35
CA MET A 1 -15.87 -2.48 8.03
C MET A 1 -17.33 -2.44 8.39
N ASN A 2 -18.07 -3.53 8.27
CA ASN A 2 -19.36 -3.59 8.94
C ASN A 2 -19.08 -4.08 10.37
N PHE A 3 -18.94 -3.14 11.31
CA PHE A 3 -18.60 -3.40 12.72
C PHE A 3 -19.55 -4.43 13.34
N SER A 4 -20.84 -4.32 13.03
CA SER A 4 -21.88 -5.27 13.44
C SER A 4 -21.66 -6.70 12.98
N LYS A 5 -21.04 -6.89 11.82
CA LYS A 5 -20.73 -8.24 11.30
C LYS A 5 -19.57 -8.88 12.05
N VAL A 6 -18.60 -8.10 12.50
CA VAL A 6 -17.49 -8.59 13.31
C VAL A 6 -17.98 -8.97 14.71
N ILE A 7 -18.71 -8.07 15.36
CA ILE A 7 -19.33 -8.35 16.67
C ILE A 7 -20.26 -9.56 16.59
N GLY A 8 -21.13 -9.61 15.59
CA GLY A 8 -22.10 -10.69 15.43
C GLY A 8 -21.44 -12.06 15.24
N ASN A 9 -20.39 -12.13 14.41
CA ASN A 9 -19.64 -13.36 14.20
C ASN A 9 -18.93 -13.82 15.49
N LEU A 10 -18.27 -12.90 16.19
CA LEU A 10 -17.54 -13.24 17.41
C LEU A 10 -18.48 -13.72 18.53
N LEU A 11 -19.62 -13.05 18.72
CA LEU A 11 -20.65 -13.51 19.66
C LEU A 11 -21.18 -14.91 19.33
N LYS A 12 -21.37 -15.20 18.03
CA LYS A 12 -21.80 -16.52 17.56
C LYS A 12 -20.76 -17.61 17.84
N GLU A 13 -19.48 -17.32 17.60
CA GLU A 13 -18.37 -18.23 17.86
C GLU A 13 -18.28 -18.54 19.35
N LEU A 14 -18.20 -17.50 20.19
CA LEU A 14 -18.15 -17.65 21.65
C LEU A 14 -19.37 -18.39 22.21
N ARG A 15 -20.57 -18.16 21.67
CA ARG A 15 -21.77 -18.91 22.06
C ARG A 15 -21.62 -20.39 21.74
N LYS A 16 -21.14 -20.72 20.53
CA LYS A 16 -20.94 -22.11 20.10
C LYS A 16 -19.86 -22.81 20.93
N GLU A 17 -18.76 -22.12 21.24
CA GLU A 17 -17.69 -22.64 22.12
C GLU A 17 -18.21 -23.00 23.51
N ARG A 18 -19.19 -22.24 24.02
CA ARG A 18 -19.89 -22.53 25.29
C ARG A 18 -20.99 -23.58 25.17
N GLY A 19 -21.22 -24.15 23.98
CA GLY A 19 -22.29 -25.13 23.75
C GLY A 19 -23.72 -24.57 23.91
N LEU A 20 -23.88 -23.24 23.93
CA LEU A 20 -25.18 -22.60 24.19
C LEU A 20 -25.97 -22.41 22.91
N THR A 21 -27.29 -22.60 22.97
CA THR A 21 -28.17 -22.28 21.84
C THR A 21 -28.59 -20.81 21.86
N LEU A 22 -29.06 -20.29 20.72
CA LEU A 22 -29.66 -18.95 20.68
C LEU A 22 -30.87 -18.82 21.60
N LYS A 23 -31.59 -19.92 21.88
CA LYS A 23 -32.71 -19.94 22.82
C LYS A 23 -32.23 -19.71 24.25
N ASN A 24 -31.09 -20.29 24.63
CA ASN A 24 -30.48 -20.04 25.94
C ASN A 24 -30.12 -18.55 26.08
N ILE A 25 -29.45 -17.96 25.08
CA ILE A 25 -29.08 -16.54 25.17
C ILE A 25 -30.30 -15.61 25.14
N ALA A 26 -31.30 -15.92 24.32
CA ALA A 26 -32.55 -15.16 24.27
C ALA A 26 -33.21 -15.03 25.63
N TYR A 27 -33.24 -16.13 26.39
CA TYR A 27 -33.74 -16.16 27.75
C TYR A 27 -32.97 -15.21 28.69
N TYR A 28 -31.63 -15.33 28.74
CA TYR A 28 -30.80 -14.49 29.61
C TYR A 28 -30.80 -13.02 29.22
N CYS A 29 -30.80 -12.70 27.92
CA CYS A 29 -30.79 -11.33 27.44
C CYS A 29 -32.18 -10.68 27.43
N LYS A 30 -33.26 -11.43 27.70
CA LYS A 30 -34.66 -10.99 27.55
C LYS A 30 -34.93 -10.41 26.16
N LYS A 31 -34.49 -11.12 25.12
CA LYS A 31 -34.65 -10.72 23.71
C LYS A 31 -35.19 -11.86 22.87
N ASN A 32 -35.90 -11.51 21.79
CA ASN A 32 -36.39 -12.49 20.84
C ASN A 32 -35.21 -13.17 20.10
N ILE A 33 -35.30 -14.50 19.93
CA ILE A 33 -34.36 -15.34 19.18
C ILE A 33 -34.10 -14.77 17.77
N SER A 34 -35.13 -14.28 17.08
CA SER A 34 -35.03 -13.67 15.75
C SER A 34 -34.13 -12.43 15.76
N TYR A 35 -34.22 -11.63 16.83
CA TYR A 35 -33.40 -10.44 17.01
C TYR A 35 -31.92 -10.80 17.27
N LEU A 36 -31.66 -11.80 18.13
CA LEU A 36 -30.31 -12.30 18.36
C LEU A 36 -29.72 -13.00 17.11
N SER A 37 -30.55 -13.66 16.31
CA SER A 37 -30.12 -14.21 15.01
C SER A 37 -29.70 -13.11 14.04
N LYS A 38 -30.44 -12.00 13.98
CA LYS A 38 -30.07 -10.81 13.19
C LYS A 38 -28.78 -10.16 13.72
N LEU A 39 -28.60 -10.11 15.04
CA LEU A 39 -27.38 -9.65 15.70
C LEU A 39 -26.17 -10.49 15.26
N GLU A 40 -26.22 -11.81 15.42
CA GLU A 40 -25.11 -12.71 15.05
C GLU A 40 -24.78 -12.68 13.56
N LYS A 41 -25.77 -12.40 12.71
CA LYS A 41 -25.58 -12.26 11.25
C LYS A 41 -25.06 -10.86 10.86
N GLY A 42 -24.88 -9.94 11.80
CA GLY A 42 -24.45 -8.58 11.56
C GLY A 42 -25.46 -7.71 10.80
N LYS A 43 -26.75 -8.06 10.86
CA LYS A 43 -27.84 -7.32 10.19
C LYS A 43 -28.32 -6.11 10.99
N ILE A 44 -27.92 -5.99 12.26
CA ILE A 44 -28.24 -4.85 13.11
C ILE A 44 -27.10 -3.83 12.94
N LYS A 45 -27.37 -2.68 12.30
CA LYS A 45 -26.32 -1.69 11.96
C LYS A 45 -25.62 -1.10 13.19
N GLU A 46 -26.31 -1.00 14.33
CA GLU A 46 -25.77 -0.45 15.58
C GLU A 46 -26.40 -1.18 16.78
N PRO A 47 -25.88 -2.36 17.17
CA PRO A 47 -26.34 -3.03 18.36
C PRO A 47 -25.96 -2.22 19.61
N SER A 48 -26.90 -2.06 20.54
CA SER A 48 -26.61 -1.31 21.77
C SER A 48 -25.53 -2.01 22.60
N ILE A 49 -24.69 -1.22 23.27
CA ILE A 49 -23.63 -1.77 24.12
C ILE A 49 -24.20 -2.67 25.22
N ASN A 50 -25.34 -2.28 25.82
CA ASN A 50 -26.02 -3.07 26.85
C ASN A 50 -26.45 -4.45 26.36
N LEU A 51 -26.88 -4.57 25.10
CA LEU A 51 -27.21 -5.86 24.51
C LEU A 51 -25.98 -6.76 24.41
N ILE A 52 -24.85 -6.21 23.96
CA ILE A 52 -23.58 -6.93 23.84
C ILE A 52 -23.10 -7.39 25.21
N LEU A 53 -23.10 -6.50 26.21
CA LEU A 53 -22.67 -6.81 27.57
C LEU A 53 -23.56 -7.88 28.22
N ASN A 54 -24.88 -7.82 28.03
CA ASN A 54 -25.80 -8.83 28.54
C ASN A 54 -25.62 -10.18 27.84
N TYR A 55 -25.29 -10.18 26.55
CA TYR A 55 -24.91 -11.39 25.82
C TYR A 55 -23.65 -12.00 26.44
N LEU A 56 -22.59 -11.22 26.65
CA LEU A 56 -21.34 -11.70 27.22
C LEU A 56 -21.49 -12.21 28.65
N ARG A 57 -22.34 -11.56 29.46
CA ARG A 57 -22.71 -12.05 30.79
C ARG A 57 -23.38 -13.43 30.71
N ALA A 58 -24.31 -13.63 29.78
CA ALA A 58 -24.95 -14.93 29.57
C ALA A 58 -23.95 -16.02 29.14
N LEU A 59 -22.84 -15.64 28.51
CA LEU A 59 -21.74 -16.55 28.14
C LEU A 59 -20.70 -16.73 29.25
N HIS A 60 -20.82 -15.99 30.36
CA HIS A 60 -19.79 -15.89 31.40
C HIS A 60 -18.40 -15.57 30.83
N ILE A 61 -18.35 -14.59 29.92
CA ILE A 61 -17.11 -14.13 29.30
C ILE A 61 -16.76 -12.73 29.84
N PRO A 62 -15.55 -12.53 30.37
CA PRO A 62 -15.08 -11.20 30.75
C PRO A 62 -15.13 -10.24 29.57
N PHE A 63 -15.65 -9.04 29.79
CA PHE A 63 -15.75 -8.03 28.74
C PHE A 63 -14.37 -7.69 28.15
N SER A 64 -13.34 -7.62 28.99
CA SER A 64 -11.95 -7.40 28.58
C SER A 64 -11.48 -8.43 27.55
N LYS A 65 -11.81 -9.71 27.75
CA LYS A 65 -11.47 -10.79 26.80
C LYS A 65 -12.14 -10.55 25.45
N PHE A 66 -13.43 -10.22 25.43
CA PHE A 66 -14.15 -9.96 24.19
C PHE A 66 -13.60 -8.75 23.43
N PHE A 67 -13.39 -7.62 24.12
CA PHE A 67 -12.85 -6.42 23.48
C PHE A 67 -11.41 -6.62 23.02
N SER A 68 -10.58 -7.36 23.78
CA SER A 68 -9.22 -7.70 23.33
C SER A 68 -9.21 -8.52 22.04
N GLN A 69 -10.18 -9.43 21.84
CA GLN A 69 -10.32 -10.19 20.59
C GLN A 69 -10.80 -9.31 19.44
N ILE A 70 -11.66 -8.33 19.71
CA ILE A 70 -12.05 -7.31 18.71
C ILE A 70 -10.84 -6.47 18.32
N ASP A 71 -10.07 -5.99 19.29
CA ASP A 71 -8.86 -5.21 19.09
C ASP A 71 -7.82 -6.02 18.32
N GLU A 72 -7.65 -7.31 18.63
CA GLU A 72 -6.76 -8.22 17.91
C GLU A 72 -7.22 -8.46 16.46
N LEU A 73 -8.53 -8.60 16.23
CA LEU A 73 -9.09 -8.72 14.87
C LEU A 73 -8.94 -7.41 14.08
N GLU A 74 -9.12 -6.28 14.74
CA GLU A 74 -8.89 -4.96 14.14
C GLU A 74 -7.40 -4.75 13.83
N PHE A 75 -6.52 -5.10 14.75
CA PHE A 75 -5.07 -5.14 14.60
C PHE A 75 -4.71 -6.04 13.41
N LYS A 76 -5.02 -7.35 13.44
CA LYS A 76 -4.79 -8.29 12.33
C LYS A 76 -5.32 -7.76 10.99
N ARG A 77 -6.44 -7.04 10.98
CA ARG A 77 -6.95 -6.38 9.77
C ARG A 77 -6.15 -5.16 9.36
N LEU A 78 -5.71 -4.32 10.28
CA LEU A 78 -4.79 -3.22 10.01
C LEU A 78 -3.48 -3.77 9.41
N PHE A 79 -2.92 -4.83 9.97
CA PHE A 79 -1.75 -5.55 9.42
C PHE A 79 -2.06 -6.25 8.08
N ALA A 80 -3.27 -6.78 7.89
CA ALA A 80 -3.70 -7.33 6.60
C ALA A 80 -3.94 -6.23 5.55
N LYS A 81 -4.39 -5.04 5.95
CA LYS A 81 -4.41 -3.83 5.12
C LYS A 81 -3.00 -3.35 4.83
N GLU A 82 -2.05 -3.52 5.74
CA GLU A 82 -0.62 -3.30 5.51
C GLU A 82 0.01 -4.30 4.54
N LYS A 83 -0.67 -5.40 4.16
CA LYS A 83 -0.29 -6.15 2.94
C LYS A 83 -0.42 -5.31 1.66
N LYS A 84 -1.15 -4.17 1.66
CA LYS A 84 -1.06 -3.15 0.60
C LYS A 84 0.18 -2.28 0.73
N ASP A 85 0.81 -2.20 1.89
CA ASP A 85 2.10 -1.54 2.08
C ASP A 85 3.23 -2.50 1.71
N LYS A 86 3.33 -2.82 0.41
CA LYS A 86 4.41 -3.62 -0.20
C LYS A 86 5.81 -3.15 0.22
N ARG A 87 5.95 -1.91 0.70
CA ARG A 87 7.18 -1.37 1.25
C ARG A 87 7.47 -1.92 2.65
N LEU A 88 6.50 -1.91 3.55
CA LEU A 88 6.68 -2.37 4.93
C LEU A 88 7.05 -3.85 5.02
N LYS A 89 6.38 -4.70 4.22
CA LYS A 89 6.69 -6.13 4.11
C LYS A 89 8.07 -6.42 3.48
N LYS A 90 8.57 -5.52 2.62
CA LYS A 90 9.94 -5.58 2.07
C LYS A 90 11.00 -5.20 3.11
N TYR A 91 10.67 -4.30 4.03
CA TYR A 91 11.60 -3.82 5.05
C TYR A 91 11.71 -4.78 6.24
N LEU A 92 10.58 -5.27 6.78
CA LEU A 92 10.56 -6.11 7.99
C LEU A 92 11.06 -7.54 7.77
N LEU A 93 10.84 -8.12 6.59
CA LEU A 93 11.22 -9.51 6.31
C LEU A 93 12.69 -9.66 5.86
N GLY A 94 13.47 -8.57 5.80
CA GLY A 94 14.84 -8.61 5.26
C GLY A 94 14.92 -9.24 3.87
N ILE A 95 13.80 -9.27 3.11
CA ILE A 95 13.73 -9.92 1.81
C ILE A 95 14.67 -9.14 0.91
N ARG A 96 15.88 -9.70 0.72
CA ARG A 96 16.80 -9.37 -0.35
C ARG A 96 15.93 -9.20 -1.57
N TYR A 97 16.01 -8.02 -2.21
CA TYR A 97 15.29 -7.72 -3.44
C TYR A 97 15.17 -9.00 -4.26
N GLN A 98 14.01 -9.66 -4.27
CA GLN A 98 13.87 -10.83 -5.13
C GLN A 98 14.15 -10.26 -6.51
N LYS A 99 15.27 -10.71 -7.11
CA LYS A 99 15.69 -10.28 -8.44
C LYS A 99 14.41 -10.31 -9.25
N LYS A 100 14.02 -9.17 -9.86
CA LYS A 100 13.03 -9.24 -10.94
C LYS A 100 13.46 -10.41 -11.81
N PRO A 101 12.56 -11.31 -12.24
CA PRO A 101 12.94 -12.51 -12.97
C PRO A 101 13.99 -12.11 -14.02
N VAL A 102 15.02 -12.94 -14.17
CA VAL A 102 16.06 -12.71 -15.17
C VAL A 102 15.36 -12.86 -16.52
N ILE A 103 14.78 -11.76 -16.99
CA ILE A 103 14.17 -11.65 -18.31
C ILE A 103 15.35 -11.76 -19.26
N ASN A 104 15.32 -12.75 -20.16
CA ASN A 104 16.18 -12.74 -21.33
C ASN A 104 15.82 -11.50 -22.15
N TYR A 105 16.54 -10.42 -21.87
CA TYR A 105 16.22 -9.08 -22.35
C TYR A 105 16.32 -8.96 -23.89
N PRO A 106 17.30 -9.61 -24.56
CA PRO A 106 17.28 -9.79 -26.02
C PRO A 106 15.94 -10.34 -26.54
N GLN A 107 15.51 -11.49 -26.03
CA GLN A 107 14.28 -12.16 -26.50
C GLN A 107 13.02 -11.33 -26.19
N TYR A 108 12.97 -10.70 -25.02
CA TYR A 108 11.86 -9.80 -24.67
C TYR A 108 11.79 -8.59 -25.60
N LEU A 109 12.93 -8.02 -25.96
CA LEU A 109 13.00 -6.91 -26.89
C LEU A 109 12.60 -7.34 -28.31
N ALA A 110 13.10 -8.49 -28.77
CA ALA A 110 12.74 -9.06 -30.06
C ALA A 110 11.23 -9.22 -30.18
N LYS A 111 10.58 -9.86 -29.20
CA LYS A 111 9.11 -10.01 -29.16
C LYS A 111 8.37 -8.67 -29.18
N LYS A 112 8.92 -7.65 -28.52
CA LYS A 112 8.35 -6.30 -28.51
C LYS A 112 8.47 -5.62 -29.88
N ILE A 113 9.59 -5.82 -30.56
CA ILE A 113 9.80 -5.34 -31.93
C ILE A 113 8.86 -6.09 -32.88
N GLU A 114 8.71 -7.40 -32.75
CA GLU A 114 7.77 -8.18 -33.56
C GLU A 114 6.34 -7.64 -33.43
N ASN A 115 5.86 -7.39 -32.21
CA ASN A 115 4.55 -6.79 -31.96
C ASN A 115 4.40 -5.39 -32.59
N LEU A 116 5.47 -4.58 -32.54
CA LEU A 116 5.48 -3.26 -33.16
C LEU A 116 5.39 -3.37 -34.70
N LEU A 117 6.14 -4.29 -35.30
CA LEU A 117 6.16 -4.49 -36.75
C LEU A 117 4.87 -5.14 -37.28
N LEU A 118 4.19 -5.96 -36.47
CA LEU A 118 2.83 -6.43 -36.77
C LEU A 118 1.85 -5.25 -36.95
N SER A 119 2.00 -4.18 -36.16
CA SER A 119 1.15 -2.98 -36.30
C SER A 119 1.39 -2.18 -37.59
N PHE A 120 2.49 -2.46 -38.30
CA PHE A 120 2.82 -1.86 -39.60
C PHE A 120 2.48 -2.79 -40.78
N ASN A 121 1.68 -3.84 -40.58
CA ASN A 121 1.28 -4.82 -41.61
C ASN A 121 2.46 -5.48 -42.36
N ILE A 122 3.58 -5.69 -41.67
CA ILE A 122 4.77 -6.32 -42.27
C ILE A 122 4.56 -7.86 -42.36
N PRO A 123 4.98 -8.51 -43.45
CA PRO A 123 4.95 -9.97 -43.56
C PRO A 123 5.65 -10.68 -42.39
N LYS A 124 5.04 -11.76 -41.88
CA LYS A 124 5.54 -12.50 -40.70
C LYS A 124 6.99 -13.00 -40.87
N ASP A 125 7.39 -13.38 -42.07
CA ASP A 125 8.76 -13.85 -42.35
C ASP A 125 9.80 -12.74 -42.20
N LEU A 126 9.47 -11.53 -42.64
CA LEU A 126 10.31 -10.35 -42.47
C LEU A 126 10.35 -9.92 -40.99
N ILE A 127 9.22 -9.99 -40.29
CA ILE A 127 9.15 -9.70 -38.85
C ILE A 127 10.12 -10.57 -38.05
N LYS A 128 10.17 -11.88 -38.35
CA LYS A 128 11.12 -12.81 -37.70
C LYS A 128 12.58 -12.43 -38.00
N LYS A 129 12.88 -11.97 -39.21
CA LYS A 129 14.23 -11.47 -39.57
C LYS A 129 14.58 -10.21 -38.77
N TYR A 130 13.66 -9.28 -38.60
CA TYR A 130 13.86 -8.08 -37.76
C TYR A 130 14.04 -8.41 -36.27
N GLY A 131 13.30 -9.40 -35.75
CA GLY A 131 13.48 -9.91 -34.40
C GLY A 131 14.91 -10.40 -34.18
N LYS A 132 15.39 -11.30 -35.05
CA LYS A 132 16.78 -11.79 -35.03
C LYS A 132 17.83 -10.68 -35.18
N TYR A 133 17.55 -9.69 -36.03
CA TYR A 133 18.43 -8.53 -36.20
C TYR A 133 18.59 -7.74 -34.89
N SER A 134 17.51 -7.54 -34.14
CA SER A 134 17.56 -6.85 -32.85
C SER A 134 18.34 -7.62 -31.78
N GLU A 135 18.26 -8.96 -31.78
CA GLU A 135 19.03 -9.81 -30.87
C GLU A 135 20.54 -9.68 -31.17
N LYS A 136 20.93 -9.76 -32.44
CA LYS A 136 22.33 -9.57 -32.88
C LYS A 136 22.89 -8.20 -32.49
N ILE A 137 22.10 -7.13 -32.64
CA ILE A 137 22.51 -5.78 -32.21
C ILE A 137 22.73 -5.76 -30.69
N PHE A 138 21.83 -6.39 -29.91
CA PHE A 138 21.95 -6.42 -28.46
C PHE A 138 23.20 -7.18 -27.99
N GLU A 139 23.51 -8.31 -28.64
CA GLU A 139 24.73 -9.08 -28.39
C GLU A 139 25.98 -8.27 -28.72
N ALA A 140 26.04 -7.65 -29.90
CA ALA A 140 27.15 -6.79 -30.30
C ALA A 140 27.38 -5.63 -29.31
N LEU A 141 26.32 -4.96 -28.87
CA LEU A 141 26.39 -3.92 -27.84
C LEU A 141 26.90 -4.46 -26.49
N SER A 142 26.54 -5.69 -26.13
CA SER A 142 26.98 -6.35 -24.90
C SER A 142 28.47 -6.71 -24.94
N GLU A 143 28.99 -6.99 -26.13
CA GLU A 143 30.42 -7.24 -26.40
C GLU A 143 31.23 -5.95 -26.62
N GLY A 144 30.59 -4.78 -26.63
CA GLY A 144 31.25 -3.49 -26.87
C GLY A 144 31.60 -3.23 -28.34
N LYS A 145 30.97 -3.94 -29.28
CA LYS A 145 31.18 -3.78 -30.72
C LYS A 145 30.38 -2.60 -31.28
N ASP A 146 30.92 -2.01 -32.34
CA ASP A 146 30.22 -1.02 -33.16
C ASP A 146 29.09 -1.69 -33.97
N ILE A 147 27.92 -1.06 -33.97
CA ILE A 147 26.71 -1.55 -34.63
C ILE A 147 26.31 -0.72 -35.86
N GLU A 148 27.02 0.38 -36.16
CA GLU A 148 26.67 1.26 -37.28
C GLU A 148 26.73 0.53 -38.62
N LYS A 149 27.73 -0.32 -38.82
CA LYS A 149 27.95 -1.08 -40.06
C LYS A 149 27.10 -2.35 -40.18
N MET A 150 26.37 -2.75 -39.14
CA MET A 150 25.54 -3.96 -39.18
C MET A 150 24.32 -3.78 -40.10
N LYS A 151 24.26 -4.59 -41.16
CA LYS A 151 23.15 -4.66 -42.12
C LYS A 151 22.71 -6.11 -42.30
N VAL A 152 21.47 -6.31 -42.72
CA VAL A 152 20.93 -7.61 -43.12
C VAL A 152 20.25 -7.43 -44.47
N GLU A 153 20.65 -8.24 -45.45
CA GLU A 153 20.06 -8.22 -46.78
C GLU A 153 18.56 -8.55 -46.74
N GLY A 154 17.79 -7.84 -47.56
CA GLY A 154 16.34 -7.99 -47.65
C GLY A 154 15.55 -7.34 -46.50
N LEU A 155 16.19 -6.48 -45.69
CA LEU A 155 15.50 -5.62 -44.72
C LEU A 155 15.54 -4.14 -45.15
N ASP A 156 14.47 -3.44 -44.81
CA ASP A 156 14.27 -2.02 -45.06
C ASP A 156 15.19 -1.18 -44.16
N VAL A 157 15.87 -0.20 -44.77
CA VAL A 157 16.91 0.60 -44.12
C VAL A 157 16.37 1.45 -42.98
N ASP A 158 15.19 2.05 -43.14
CA ASP A 158 14.57 2.92 -42.14
C ASP A 158 14.11 2.10 -40.93
N LYS A 159 13.51 0.93 -41.20
CA LYS A 159 13.09 0.00 -40.13
C LYS A 159 14.28 -0.55 -39.38
N MET A 160 15.39 -0.85 -40.06
CA MET A 160 16.64 -1.24 -39.42
C MET A 160 17.20 -0.13 -38.52
N ALA A 161 17.25 1.12 -39.00
CA ALA A 161 17.70 2.26 -38.21
C ALA A 161 16.82 2.49 -36.96
N MET A 162 15.50 2.34 -37.11
CA MET A 162 14.55 2.40 -35.99
C MET A 162 14.83 1.31 -34.95
N ILE A 163 15.03 0.06 -35.39
CA ILE A 163 15.34 -1.08 -34.52
C ILE A 163 16.68 -0.89 -33.81
N LYS A 164 17.72 -0.38 -34.47
CA LYS A 164 18.99 -0.02 -33.83
C LYS A 164 18.77 0.94 -32.66
N LYS A 165 18.07 2.06 -32.90
CA LYS A 165 17.77 3.07 -31.87
C LYS A 165 16.98 2.48 -30.70
N LEU A 166 15.98 1.65 -30.97
CA LEU A 166 15.19 0.98 -29.93
C LEU A 166 16.05 0.02 -29.10
N THR A 167 16.92 -0.74 -29.76
CA THR A 167 17.80 -1.73 -29.13
C THR A 167 18.86 -1.06 -28.27
N GLU A 168 19.52 0.00 -28.74
CA GLU A 168 20.45 0.80 -27.92
C GLU A 168 19.79 1.38 -26.67
N LYS A 169 18.60 1.98 -26.83
CA LYS A 169 17.86 2.55 -25.70
C LYS A 169 17.49 1.48 -24.69
N ALA A 170 17.13 0.29 -25.17
CA ALA A 170 16.82 -0.86 -24.34
C ALA A 170 18.07 -1.38 -23.61
N TYR A 171 19.21 -1.49 -24.30
CA TYR A 171 20.50 -1.89 -23.73
C TYR A 171 20.98 -0.93 -22.64
N LYS A 172 20.96 0.38 -22.89
CA LYS A 172 21.32 1.42 -21.88
C LYS A 172 20.46 1.30 -20.62
N ARG A 173 19.17 0.99 -20.75
CA ARG A 173 18.27 0.75 -19.62
C ARG A 173 18.63 -0.53 -18.85
N GLU A 174 19.03 -1.59 -19.54
CA GLU A 174 19.43 -2.85 -18.91
C GLU A 174 20.76 -2.71 -18.16
N ILE A 175 21.75 -1.99 -18.72
CA ILE A 175 22.97 -1.62 -17.99
C ILE A 175 22.62 -0.85 -16.72
N LYS A 176 21.78 0.19 -16.84
CA LYS A 176 21.35 1.00 -15.69
C LYS A 176 20.65 0.14 -14.64
N ARG A 177 19.79 -0.80 -15.04
CA ARG A 177 19.18 -1.78 -14.15
C ARG A 177 20.24 -2.63 -13.46
N LYS A 178 21.14 -3.29 -14.19
CA LYS A 178 22.20 -4.13 -13.62
C LYS A 178 23.07 -3.36 -12.62
N ARG A 179 23.45 -2.12 -12.94
CA ARG A 179 24.20 -1.22 -12.04
C ARG A 179 23.44 -0.84 -10.76
N GLN A 180 22.11 -0.73 -10.82
CA GLN A 180 21.27 -0.34 -9.68
C GLN A 180 20.97 -1.48 -8.69
N VAL A 181 21.24 -2.75 -9.04
CA VAL A 181 20.96 -3.92 -8.18
C VAL A 181 22.17 -4.28 -7.30
N LYS A 182 22.92 -3.30 -6.78
CA LYS A 182 23.85 -3.61 -5.68
C LYS A 182 23.01 -4.00 -4.44
N PRO A 183 23.29 -5.13 -3.77
CA PRO A 183 22.57 -5.50 -2.56
C PRO A 183 22.65 -4.38 -1.53
N ILE A 184 21.56 -4.15 -0.82
CA ILE A 184 21.54 -3.19 0.30
C ILE A 184 22.40 -3.79 1.40
N THR A 185 23.37 -3.04 1.90
CA THR A 185 24.23 -3.48 3.01
C THR A 185 23.45 -3.57 4.32
N ASP A 186 23.87 -4.45 5.24
CA ASP A 186 23.21 -4.61 6.54
C ASP A 186 23.21 -3.31 7.35
N GLU A 187 24.30 -2.53 7.26
CA GLU A 187 24.39 -1.21 7.88
C GLU A 187 23.31 -0.25 7.35
N LYS A 188 23.06 -0.28 6.03
CA LYS A 188 22.01 0.53 5.41
C LYS A 188 20.63 0.03 5.80
N LEU A 189 20.42 -1.27 5.96
CA LEU A 189 19.16 -1.83 6.47
C LEU A 189 18.90 -1.38 7.91
N LYS A 190 19.91 -1.42 8.78
CA LYS A 190 19.82 -0.95 10.17
C LYS A 190 19.44 0.53 10.24
N LYS A 191 20.14 1.40 9.50
CA LYS A 191 19.80 2.84 9.40
C LYS A 191 18.38 3.08 8.89
N MET A 192 17.90 2.24 7.98
CA MET A 192 16.52 2.33 7.47
C MET A 192 15.48 1.90 8.50
N ALA A 193 15.77 0.85 9.29
CA ALA A 193 14.90 0.37 10.37
C ALA A 193 14.79 1.42 11.49
N GLU A 194 15.93 1.93 11.97
CA GLU A 194 16.00 3.01 12.97
C GLU A 194 15.24 4.25 12.50
N GLY A 195 15.45 4.65 11.24
CA GLY A 195 14.70 5.74 10.64
C GLY A 195 13.19 5.49 10.61
N TYR A 196 12.75 4.26 10.34
CA TYR A 196 11.33 3.90 10.34
C TYR A 196 10.72 3.90 11.75
N GLU A 197 11.40 3.34 12.74
CA GLU A 197 10.94 3.35 14.13
C GLU A 197 10.77 4.79 14.64
N LYS A 198 11.77 5.64 14.36
CA LYS A 198 11.68 7.07 14.68
C LYS A 198 10.46 7.72 14.00
N TYR A 199 10.16 7.35 12.75
CA TYR A 199 8.97 7.83 12.04
C TYR A 199 7.65 7.41 12.67
N GLN A 200 7.56 6.16 13.12
CA GLN A 200 6.35 5.68 13.77
C GLN A 200 6.13 6.37 15.12
N LYS A 201 7.19 6.51 15.93
CA LYS A 201 7.11 7.23 17.22
C LYS A 201 6.63 8.67 17.05
N GLU A 202 7.24 9.43 16.14
CA GLU A 202 6.80 10.79 15.83
C GLU A 202 5.34 10.83 15.36
N ARG A 203 4.97 9.94 14.43
CA ARG A 203 3.65 9.92 13.83
C ARG A 203 2.57 9.61 14.86
N LEU A 204 2.80 8.64 15.75
CA LEU A 204 1.85 8.27 16.80
C LEU A 204 1.61 9.46 17.74
N LEU A 205 2.69 10.08 18.21
CA LEU A 205 2.63 11.25 19.10
C LEU A 205 1.86 12.41 18.45
N ILE A 206 2.16 12.72 17.18
CA ILE A 206 1.45 13.75 16.40
C ILE A 206 -0.04 13.40 16.27
N GLU A 207 -0.38 12.15 15.94
CA GLU A 207 -1.78 11.74 15.77
C GLU A 207 -2.56 11.79 17.10
N GLU A 208 -1.94 11.44 18.22
CA GLU A 208 -2.56 11.55 19.54
C GLU A 208 -2.83 13.00 19.92
N GLN A 209 -1.83 13.88 19.83
CA GLN A 209 -1.97 15.31 20.12
C GLN A 209 -2.97 15.98 19.17
N ALA A 210 -2.95 15.63 17.88
CA ALA A 210 -3.90 16.14 16.90
C ALA A 210 -5.34 15.73 17.22
N LYS A 211 -5.57 14.47 17.61
CA LYS A 211 -6.91 13.99 18.01
C LYS A 211 -7.40 14.71 19.25
N GLN A 212 -6.57 14.88 20.27
CA GLN A 212 -6.91 15.62 21.48
C GLN A 212 -7.30 17.07 21.16
N LEU A 213 -6.50 17.76 20.33
CA LEU A 213 -6.79 19.13 19.90
C LEU A 213 -8.11 19.22 19.14
N LEU A 214 -8.33 18.34 18.17
CA LEU A 214 -9.55 18.32 17.35
C LEU A 214 -10.80 18.01 18.20
N PHE A 215 -10.66 17.10 19.17
CA PHE A 215 -11.73 16.78 20.13
C PHE A 215 -12.08 18.00 20.99
N ASN A 216 -11.08 18.68 21.55
CA ASN A 216 -11.28 19.89 22.36
C ASN A 216 -11.90 21.05 21.56
N LYS A 217 -11.69 21.07 20.23
CA LYS A 217 -12.31 22.03 19.31
C LYS A 217 -13.71 21.60 18.83
N GLY A 218 -14.24 20.48 19.31
CA GLY A 218 -15.58 20.01 18.98
C GLY A 218 -15.73 19.44 17.56
N ILE A 219 -14.62 19.08 16.91
CA ILE A 219 -14.66 18.55 15.53
C ILE A 219 -15.32 17.17 15.51
N LYS A 220 -16.28 17.00 14.59
CA LYS A 220 -17.01 15.75 14.43
C LYS A 220 -16.08 14.63 13.96
N VAL A 221 -16.36 13.40 14.41
CA VAL A 221 -15.58 12.21 14.05
C VAL A 221 -15.46 12.00 12.54
N VAL A 222 -16.48 12.39 11.78
CA VAL A 222 -16.51 12.30 10.31
C VAL A 222 -15.45 13.19 9.66
N GLU A 223 -15.21 14.38 10.23
CA GLU A 223 -14.29 15.40 9.72
C GLU A 223 -12.86 15.19 10.21
N LEU A 224 -12.65 14.48 11.33
CA LEU A 224 -11.32 14.14 11.86
C LEU A 224 -10.39 13.54 10.81
N LYS A 225 -10.94 12.70 9.94
CA LYS A 225 -10.17 12.00 8.91
C LYS A 225 -9.47 12.98 7.96
N ASP A 226 -10.12 14.07 7.60
CA ASP A 226 -9.59 15.01 6.62
C ASP A 226 -8.45 15.83 7.22
N TYR A 227 -8.62 16.34 8.45
CA TYR A 227 -7.55 16.98 9.21
C TYR A 227 -6.36 16.04 9.39
N LEU A 228 -6.57 14.82 9.93
CA LEU A 228 -5.50 13.85 10.15
C LEU A 228 -4.75 13.49 8.87
N ASN A 229 -5.43 13.41 7.72
CA ASN A 229 -4.76 13.18 6.43
C ASN A 229 -3.86 14.35 6.04
N GLN A 230 -4.28 15.59 6.27
CA GLN A 230 -3.47 16.77 6.00
C GLN A 230 -2.23 16.83 6.90
N ILE A 231 -2.37 16.54 8.20
CA ILE A 231 -1.24 16.44 9.13
C ILE A 231 -0.23 15.37 8.70
N ARG A 232 -0.70 14.16 8.36
CA ARG A 232 0.18 13.07 7.90
C ARG A 232 0.96 13.48 6.66
N LYS A 233 0.29 14.20 5.74
CA LYS A 233 0.92 14.73 4.53
C LYS A 233 1.99 15.76 4.88
N TYR A 234 1.68 16.74 5.75
CA TYR A 234 2.63 17.75 6.19
C TYR A 234 3.84 17.14 6.91
N HIS A 235 3.63 16.25 7.89
CA HIS A 235 4.69 15.49 8.59
C HIS A 235 5.64 14.79 7.60
N SER A 236 5.09 14.05 6.63
CA SER A 236 5.94 13.40 5.62
C SER A 236 6.71 14.39 4.74
N LEU A 237 6.17 15.57 4.44
CA LEU A 237 6.85 16.57 3.61
C LEU A 237 7.97 17.26 4.39
N LYS A 238 7.70 17.62 5.65
CA LYS A 238 8.65 18.27 6.57
C LYS A 238 9.87 17.38 6.82
N ARG A 239 9.64 16.12 7.17
CA ARG A 239 10.72 15.14 7.38
C ARG A 239 11.62 14.94 6.15
N LYS A 240 11.04 15.03 4.95
CA LYS A 240 11.78 14.92 3.68
C LYS A 240 12.39 16.25 3.20
N LYS A 241 12.30 17.31 4.01
CA LYS A 241 12.76 18.68 3.69
C LYS A 241 12.27 19.18 2.33
N LYS A 242 11.03 18.83 1.93
CA LYS A 242 10.49 19.17 0.60
C LYS A 242 9.80 20.52 0.56
N ILE A 243 10.56 21.60 0.76
CA ILE A 243 10.06 22.98 0.89
C ILE A 243 9.07 23.36 -0.22
N LYS A 244 9.44 23.19 -1.50
CA LYS A 244 8.55 23.49 -2.64
C LYS A 244 7.19 22.77 -2.58
N LYS A 245 7.16 21.55 -2.02
CA LYS A 245 5.91 20.78 -1.88
C LYS A 245 5.10 21.18 -0.65
N ILE A 246 5.76 21.72 0.37
CA ILE A 246 5.09 22.30 1.54
C ILE A 246 4.33 23.54 1.12
N LEU A 247 4.98 24.47 0.41
CA LEU A 247 4.34 25.69 -0.12
C LEU A 247 3.10 25.35 -0.97
N LYS A 248 3.25 24.43 -1.93
CA LYS A 248 2.10 23.95 -2.74
C LYS A 248 1.00 23.31 -1.90
N TRP A 249 1.36 22.62 -0.82
CA TRP A 249 0.37 22.05 0.10
C TRP A 249 -0.35 23.14 0.88
N GLU A 250 0.34 24.21 1.30
CA GLU A 250 -0.27 25.37 1.97
C GLU A 250 -1.27 26.08 1.07
N GLU A 251 -0.92 26.34 -0.20
CA GLU A 251 -1.87 26.87 -1.21
C GLU A 251 -3.11 25.97 -1.37
N THR A 252 -2.95 24.65 -1.23
CA THR A 252 -4.08 23.70 -1.31
C THR A 252 -4.98 23.81 -0.08
N ILE A 253 -4.40 24.02 1.11
CA ILE A 253 -5.15 24.22 2.35
C ILE A 253 -5.90 25.54 2.31
N GLU A 254 -5.29 26.61 1.78
CA GLU A 254 -5.94 27.92 1.67
C GLU A 254 -7.23 27.88 0.85
N LYS A 255 -7.27 27.01 -0.16
CA LYS A 255 -8.43 26.77 -1.04
C LYS A 255 -9.39 25.69 -0.51
N SER A 256 -9.07 25.06 0.62
CA SER A 256 -9.89 24.01 1.21
C SER A 256 -10.97 24.57 2.14
N SER A 257 -11.99 23.77 2.42
CA SER A 257 -13.04 24.08 3.40
C SER A 257 -12.62 23.83 4.86
N LEU A 258 -11.36 23.43 5.11
CA LEU A 258 -10.87 23.14 6.44
C LEU A 258 -10.58 24.43 7.20
N ASP A 259 -10.92 24.45 8.48
CA ASP A 259 -10.56 25.54 9.39
C ASP A 259 -9.03 25.75 9.43
N LYS A 260 -8.62 26.96 9.01
CA LYS A 260 -7.22 27.36 8.85
C LYS A 260 -6.50 27.49 10.20
N GLU A 261 -7.20 27.94 11.23
CA GLU A 261 -6.64 28.08 12.57
C GLU A 261 -6.39 26.70 13.19
N ILE A 262 -7.32 25.76 12.98
CA ILE A 262 -7.11 24.36 13.35
C ILE A 262 -5.90 23.78 12.63
N ILE A 263 -5.78 23.97 11.29
CA ILE A 263 -4.61 23.49 10.54
C ILE A 263 -3.30 24.12 11.03
N LYS A 264 -3.29 25.41 11.35
CA LYS A 264 -2.12 26.11 11.90
C LYS A 264 -1.66 25.49 13.22
N ASN A 265 -2.60 25.24 14.14
CA ASN A 265 -2.28 24.60 15.43
C ASN A 265 -1.77 23.16 15.25
N LEU A 266 -2.33 22.44 14.29
CA LEU A 266 -1.88 21.10 13.93
C LEU A 266 -0.48 21.07 13.27
N LYS A 267 -0.13 22.10 12.49
CA LYS A 267 1.25 22.26 11.99
C LYS A 267 2.24 22.47 13.14
N ALA A 268 1.86 23.28 14.13
CA ALA A 268 2.71 23.55 15.29
C ALA A 268 3.05 22.26 16.04
N ILE A 269 2.08 21.35 16.22
CA ILE A 269 2.31 20.00 16.76
C ILE A 269 3.39 19.25 15.96
N VAL A 270 3.25 19.20 14.63
CA VAL A 270 4.21 18.50 13.76
C VAL A 270 5.60 19.13 13.87
N ASP A 271 5.68 20.45 13.87
CA ASP A 271 6.93 21.19 13.94
C ASP A 271 7.62 21.04 15.30
N GLN A 272 6.87 20.90 16.40
CA GLN A 272 7.40 20.60 17.72
C GLN A 272 7.98 19.18 17.80
N VAL A 273 7.29 18.18 17.23
CA VAL A 273 7.70 16.77 17.29
C VAL A 273 8.89 16.45 16.39
N ILE A 274 9.10 17.20 15.30
CA ILE A 274 10.22 17.00 14.36
C ILE A 274 11.53 17.69 14.83
N LYS A 275 11.49 18.57 15.84
CA LYS A 275 12.71 19.21 16.41
C LYS A 275 13.76 18.17 16.81
#